data_AF-A0A377W5I8-F1
#
_entry.id   AF-A0A377W5I8-F1
#
_cell.length_a   1.000
_cell.length_b   1.000
_cell.length_c   1.000
_cell.angle_alpha   90.00
_cell.angle_beta   90.00
_cell.angle_gamma   90.00
#
_symmetry.space_group_name_H-M   'P 1'
#
loop_
_entity.id
_entity.type
_entity.pdbx_description
1 polymer ?
#
loop_
_entity_poly.entity_id
_entity_poly.type
_entity_poly.pdbx_seq_one_letter_code
_entity_poly.pdbx_strand_id
1 'polypeptide(L)'
;MLQLTVFGLGNRLSSANISKWTLYQIAQYCDQLVPDGRGGDGMEPRYTCNVYVQERNDAYTVLRDFAAIFRGMTCWNGEQIVVQADMPRDVDFTYTRANIVGKPRYSSSSSQVRYTNALVSWSDPDNAYADAMEPAFIPELVSRYSFNQLEMTAIGCTRQSEAHRKGLWGILTNNKDRVVEFDVGLDGRIPQPGYIIALADELLAGRVNGGRISAVNGRVITLDRDVDAKPGDRLQLNLPSGISQSRTIQAVNGRRQITVTTAYSETPERECVWAVESNDLFLQQYRVTGVKENGDATLTITGVSHDPDKFARIDTGAIIDQRPVSVLPAGNQSPPDDIVITSRSVVNQGISVETMQVNWSAVSGAIAYEAQWRRNDGNWINVPRSSTTSFEVSGIYAGRYLVRVRAINAAEISSGWAYSEEKNPDRQGRRAAGTAGAGNPFAGSWGPG
;
A
#
# COMPACT_ATOMS: atom_id res chain seq x y z
N MET A 1 -0.88 5.64 -21.68
CA MET A 1 0.42 5.54 -22.37
C MET A 1 0.44 4.25 -23.21
N LEU A 2 -0.34 4.19 -24.30
CA LEU A 2 -0.42 3.02 -25.20
C LEU A 2 -0.71 3.47 -26.65
N GLN A 3 0.14 4.33 -27.22
CA GLN A 3 0.08 4.70 -28.63
C GLN A 3 1.48 5.00 -29.18
N LEU A 4 2.37 4.00 -29.20
CA LEU A 4 3.56 4.09 -30.05
C LEU A 4 3.92 2.70 -30.58
N THR A 5 3.67 2.56 -31.88
CA THR A 5 4.04 1.46 -32.74
C THR A 5 5.56 1.38 -32.91
N VAL A 6 6.05 0.13 -32.96
CA VAL A 6 7.38 -0.33 -33.42
C VAL A 6 8.33 -0.77 -32.29
N PHE A 7 8.45 -2.10 -32.19
CA PHE A 7 9.24 -2.96 -31.29
C PHE A 7 8.81 -3.02 -29.81
N GLY A 8 7.75 -3.80 -29.61
CA GLY A 8 7.22 -4.31 -28.34
C GLY A 8 5.89 -5.02 -28.67
N LEU A 9 5.41 -5.92 -27.82
CA LEU A 9 4.12 -6.63 -27.98
C LEU A 9 2.87 -5.73 -28.18
N GLY A 10 3.02 -4.40 -28.26
CA GLY A 10 1.96 -3.40 -28.41
C GLY A 10 1.10 -3.50 -29.67
N ASN A 11 1.51 -4.22 -30.71
CA ASN A 11 0.64 -4.52 -31.87
C ASN A 11 -0.21 -5.80 -31.71
N ARG A 12 -0.07 -6.55 -30.59
CA ARG A 12 -0.79 -7.81 -30.34
C ARG A 12 -1.67 -7.80 -29.08
N LEU A 13 -1.60 -6.74 -28.27
CA LEU A 13 -2.40 -6.57 -27.07
C LEU A 13 -3.25 -5.31 -27.19
N SER A 14 -4.54 -5.48 -27.46
CA SER A 14 -5.52 -4.41 -27.37
C SER A 14 -6.08 -4.32 -25.94
N SER A 15 -6.76 -3.22 -25.60
CA SER A 15 -7.49 -3.12 -24.32
C SER A 15 -8.56 -4.21 -24.17
N ALA A 16 -9.05 -4.76 -25.28
CA ALA A 16 -9.97 -5.91 -25.29
C ALA A 16 -9.27 -7.24 -24.91
N ASN A 17 -7.94 -7.29 -24.88
CA ASN A 17 -7.17 -8.44 -24.40
C ASN A 17 -6.85 -8.38 -22.91
N ILE A 18 -7.42 -7.42 -22.16
CA ILE A 18 -7.20 -7.24 -20.72
C ILE A 18 -8.56 -7.36 -20.01
N SER A 19 -8.64 -8.23 -19.00
CA SER A 19 -9.87 -8.35 -18.19
C SER A 19 -10.08 -7.10 -17.31
N LYS A 20 -10.83 -6.11 -17.83
CA LYS A 20 -11.15 -4.87 -17.12
C LYS A 20 -11.88 -5.13 -15.80
N TRP A 21 -12.83 -6.08 -15.78
CA TRP A 21 -13.65 -6.35 -14.60
C TRP A 21 -12.86 -6.95 -13.45
N THR A 22 -11.91 -7.85 -13.77
CA THR A 22 -11.02 -8.41 -12.76
C THR A 22 -10.09 -7.34 -12.18
N LEU A 23 -9.53 -6.47 -13.03
CA LEU A 23 -8.70 -5.36 -12.57
C LEU A 23 -9.50 -4.36 -11.71
N TYR A 24 -10.77 -4.13 -12.03
CA TYR A 24 -11.63 -3.26 -11.23
C TYR A 24 -11.83 -3.80 -9.80
N GLN A 25 -12.10 -5.11 -9.65
CA GLN A 25 -12.22 -5.74 -8.33
C GLN A 25 -10.92 -5.67 -7.53
N ILE A 26 -9.77 -5.88 -8.20
CA ILE A 26 -8.46 -5.75 -7.58
C ILE A 26 -8.21 -4.31 -7.13
N ALA A 27 -8.55 -3.32 -7.96
CA ALA A 27 -8.41 -1.90 -7.60
C ALA A 27 -9.24 -1.54 -6.36
N GLN A 28 -10.50 -2.01 -6.29
CA GLN A 28 -11.33 -1.82 -5.09
C GLN A 28 -10.69 -2.41 -3.83
N TYR A 29 -10.03 -3.57 -3.93
CA TYR A 29 -9.30 -4.16 -2.82
C TYR A 29 -8.04 -3.36 -2.44
N CYS A 30 -7.32 -2.82 -3.42
CA CYS A 30 -6.16 -1.94 -3.19
C CYS A 30 -6.55 -0.62 -2.50
N ASP A 31 -7.72 -0.07 -2.82
CA ASP A 31 -8.20 1.20 -2.28
C ASP A 31 -8.81 1.07 -0.87
N GLN A 32 -9.02 -0.16 -0.37
CA GLN A 32 -9.49 -0.37 1.00
C GLN A 32 -8.49 0.18 2.01
N LEU A 33 -9.01 0.88 3.01
CA LEU A 33 -8.23 1.41 4.11
C LEU A 33 -7.83 0.30 5.09
N VAL A 34 -6.57 0.32 5.50
CA VAL A 34 -6.01 -0.55 6.54
C VAL A 34 -5.24 0.30 7.56
N PRO A 35 -4.99 -0.19 8.79
CA PRO A 35 -4.20 0.54 9.78
C PRO A 35 -2.81 0.89 9.26
N ASP A 36 -2.35 2.11 9.53
CA ASP A 36 -1.02 2.59 9.13
C ASP A 36 0.12 2.04 10.03
N GLY A 37 -0.24 1.34 11.09
CA GLY A 37 0.68 0.72 12.05
C GLY A 37 1.43 1.70 12.95
N ARG A 38 1.15 3.01 12.90
CA ARG A 38 1.86 4.04 13.70
C ARG A 38 1.21 4.31 15.06
N GLY A 39 0.18 3.55 15.41
CA GLY A 39 -0.64 3.74 16.61
C GLY A 39 -1.73 4.81 16.41
N GLY A 40 -2.83 4.68 17.17
CA GLY A 40 -4.04 5.49 16.95
C GLY A 40 -4.93 4.91 15.85
N ASP A 41 -5.83 5.75 15.31
CA ASP A 41 -6.83 5.35 14.30
C ASP A 41 -6.40 5.70 12.87
N GLY A 42 -5.08 5.83 12.64
CA GLY A 42 -4.49 6.14 11.34
C GLY A 42 -4.75 5.05 10.31
N MET A 43 -5.13 5.45 9.09
CA MET A 43 -5.52 4.54 8.02
C MET A 43 -4.85 4.94 6.71
N GLU A 44 -4.46 3.94 5.91
CA GLU A 44 -3.85 4.11 4.60
C GLU A 44 -4.48 3.16 3.56
N PRO A 45 -4.47 3.49 2.26
CA PRO A 45 -4.84 2.54 1.22
C PRO A 45 -3.95 1.29 1.27
N ARG A 46 -4.54 0.12 1.03
CA ARG A 46 -3.86 -1.17 1.16
C ARG A 46 -2.63 -1.28 0.29
N TYR A 47 -2.70 -0.84 -0.96
CA TYR A 47 -1.56 -0.79 -1.89
C TYR A 47 -1.59 0.52 -2.66
N THR A 48 -0.41 1.07 -2.92
CA THR A 48 -0.26 2.16 -3.90
C THR A 48 0.88 1.89 -4.86
N CYS A 49 0.80 2.49 -6.06
CA CYS A 49 1.82 2.33 -7.09
C CYS A 49 2.53 3.66 -7.30
N ASN A 50 3.68 3.83 -6.63
CA ASN A 50 4.53 5.02 -6.78
C ASN A 50 5.79 4.66 -7.55
N VAL A 51 5.68 4.59 -8.87
CA VAL A 51 6.77 4.17 -9.75
C VAL A 51 7.11 5.24 -10.78
N TYR A 52 8.40 5.39 -11.06
CA TYR A 52 8.90 6.24 -12.14
C TYR A 52 9.71 5.38 -13.13
N VAL A 53 9.17 5.19 -14.33
CA VAL A 53 9.77 4.31 -15.36
C VAL A 53 10.76 5.12 -16.19
N GLN A 54 12.05 4.86 -16.02
CA GLN A 54 13.14 5.59 -16.69
C GLN A 54 13.64 4.89 -17.94
N GLU A 55 13.74 3.56 -17.89
CA GLU A 55 14.31 2.74 -18.95
C GLU A 55 13.25 1.87 -19.62
N ARG A 56 13.50 1.53 -20.89
CA ARG A 56 12.65 0.58 -21.61
C ARG A 56 12.94 -0.83 -21.10
N ASN A 57 11.87 -1.56 -20.76
CA ASN A 57 11.92 -2.96 -20.40
C ASN A 57 10.85 -3.74 -21.19
N ASP A 58 10.94 -5.06 -21.23
CA ASP A 58 9.94 -5.90 -21.88
C ASP A 58 8.56 -5.69 -21.24
N ALA A 59 7.53 -5.56 -22.09
CA ALA A 59 6.19 -5.20 -21.65
C ALA A 59 5.60 -6.23 -20.68
N TYR A 60 5.91 -7.52 -20.87
CA TYR A 60 5.45 -8.57 -19.97
C TYR A 60 6.11 -8.49 -18.59
N THR A 61 7.42 -8.22 -18.54
CA THR A 61 8.15 -7.97 -17.29
C THR A 61 7.56 -6.79 -16.53
N VAL A 62 7.30 -5.67 -17.23
CA VAL A 62 6.67 -4.50 -16.61
C VAL A 62 5.29 -4.86 -16.05
N LEU A 63 4.44 -5.55 -16.81
CA LEU A 63 3.13 -5.97 -16.30
C LEU A 63 3.23 -6.88 -15.07
N ARG A 64 4.21 -7.79 -15.05
CA ARG A 64 4.47 -8.66 -13.90
C ARG A 64 4.90 -7.85 -12.67
N ASP A 65 5.77 -6.87 -12.85
CA ASP A 65 6.26 -6.03 -11.76
C ASP A 65 5.15 -5.16 -11.16
N PHE A 66 4.28 -4.60 -11.99
CA PHE A 66 3.07 -3.90 -11.53
C PHE A 66 2.10 -4.84 -10.82
N ALA A 67 1.90 -6.06 -11.33
CA ALA A 67 1.07 -7.04 -10.66
C ALA A 67 1.62 -7.44 -9.28
N ALA A 68 2.94 -7.53 -9.15
CA ALA A 68 3.61 -7.87 -7.90
C ALA A 68 3.43 -6.82 -6.78
N ILE A 69 2.98 -5.59 -7.11
CA ILE A 69 2.65 -4.55 -6.11
C ILE A 69 1.48 -5.01 -5.24
N PHE A 70 0.38 -5.43 -5.86
CA PHE A 70 -0.83 -5.91 -5.19
C PHE A 70 -0.86 -7.44 -4.99
N ARG A 71 0.33 -8.08 -4.99
CA ARG A 71 0.48 -9.54 -4.82
C ARG A 71 -0.26 -10.34 -5.88
N GLY A 72 -0.28 -9.81 -7.10
CA GLY A 72 -0.90 -10.42 -8.24
C GLY A 72 0.05 -11.17 -9.15
N MET A 73 -0.54 -12.03 -9.97
CA MET A 73 0.12 -12.73 -11.06
C MET A 73 -0.62 -12.42 -12.36
N THR A 74 0.16 -12.26 -13.43
CA THR A 74 -0.34 -12.14 -14.80
C THR A 74 -0.20 -13.49 -15.49
N CYS A 75 -1.26 -14.00 -16.11
CA CYS A 75 -1.21 -15.20 -16.94
C CYS A 75 -1.93 -14.99 -18.28
N TRP A 76 -1.52 -15.74 -19.30
CA TRP A 76 -2.20 -15.80 -20.59
C TRP A 76 -3.17 -16.98 -20.58
N ASN A 77 -4.46 -16.73 -20.75
CA ASN A 77 -5.48 -17.79 -20.73
C ASN A 77 -5.82 -18.36 -22.14
N GLY A 78 -5.07 -17.97 -23.17
CA GLY A 78 -5.33 -18.34 -24.57
C GLY A 78 -5.92 -17.20 -25.41
N GLU A 79 -6.62 -16.25 -24.78
CA GLU A 79 -7.35 -15.16 -25.47
C GLU A 79 -7.01 -13.76 -24.90
N GLN A 80 -6.80 -13.68 -23.59
CA GLN A 80 -6.57 -12.45 -22.85
C GLN A 80 -5.46 -12.62 -21.80
N ILE A 81 -4.83 -11.50 -21.43
CA ILE A 81 -4.04 -11.42 -20.20
C ILE A 81 -5.02 -11.28 -19.05
N VAL A 82 -4.99 -12.27 -18.15
CA VAL A 82 -5.74 -12.27 -16.91
C VAL A 82 -4.79 -11.93 -15.77
N VAL A 83 -5.24 -11.05 -14.89
CA VAL A 83 -4.53 -10.66 -13.68
C VAL A 83 -5.31 -11.20 -12.49
N GLN A 84 -4.65 -11.93 -11.60
CA GLN A 84 -5.24 -12.47 -10.40
C GLN A 84 -4.45 -11.98 -9.19
N ALA A 85 -5.12 -11.46 -8.16
CA ALA A 85 -4.51 -11.03 -6.90
C ALA A 85 -4.73 -12.04 -5.79
N ASP A 86 -3.78 -12.15 -4.85
CA ASP A 86 -3.98 -12.86 -3.59
C ASP A 86 -4.80 -11.98 -2.63
N MET A 87 -6.12 -12.13 -2.71
CA MET A 87 -7.13 -11.41 -1.94
C MET A 87 -8.17 -12.38 -1.37
N PRO A 88 -8.93 -12.00 -0.32
CA PRO A 88 -10.00 -12.82 0.24
C PRO A 88 -10.98 -13.30 -0.84
N ARG A 89 -11.37 -14.57 -0.77
CA ARG A 89 -12.31 -15.20 -1.70
C ARG A 89 -13.13 -16.25 -0.96
N ASP A 90 -14.41 -16.35 -1.31
CA ASP A 90 -15.27 -17.41 -0.81
C ASP A 90 -14.89 -18.77 -1.38
N VAL A 91 -15.31 -19.84 -0.70
CA VAL A 91 -15.14 -21.21 -1.19
C VAL A 91 -15.99 -21.42 -2.45
N ASP A 92 -15.35 -21.82 -3.52
CA ASP A 92 -15.97 -22.13 -4.81
C ASP A 92 -16.71 -23.48 -4.79
N PHE A 93 -16.12 -24.51 -4.15
CA PHE A 93 -16.71 -25.86 -4.07
C PHE A 93 -16.32 -26.63 -2.81
N THR A 94 -17.20 -27.51 -2.31
CA THR A 94 -16.93 -28.32 -1.11
C THR A 94 -16.77 -29.81 -1.43
N TYR A 95 -15.75 -30.44 -0.85
CA TYR A 95 -15.56 -31.89 -0.89
C TYR A 95 -15.70 -32.49 0.49
N THR A 96 -16.22 -33.70 0.54
CA THR A 96 -16.42 -34.50 1.75
C THR A 96 -16.06 -35.94 1.42
N ARG A 97 -15.97 -36.80 2.43
CA ARG A 97 -15.77 -38.24 2.19
C ARG A 97 -16.91 -38.90 1.41
N ALA A 98 -18.06 -38.24 1.24
CA ALA A 98 -19.19 -38.77 0.46
C ALA A 98 -19.05 -38.54 -1.07
N ASN A 99 -18.15 -37.66 -1.52
CA ASN A 99 -17.85 -37.43 -2.94
C ASN A 99 -16.35 -37.58 -3.28
N ILE A 100 -15.56 -38.12 -2.35
CA ILE A 100 -14.18 -38.52 -2.56
C ILE A 100 -14.10 -40.03 -2.71
N VAL A 101 -13.37 -40.47 -3.73
CA VAL A 101 -13.02 -41.87 -3.95
C VAL A 101 -11.82 -42.20 -3.05
N GLY A 102 -12.00 -43.18 -2.15
CA GLY A 102 -10.95 -43.61 -1.22
C GLY A 102 -10.73 -42.64 -0.06
N LYS A 103 -9.54 -42.04 0.02
CA LYS A 103 -9.15 -41.13 1.11
C LYS A 103 -8.22 -40.02 0.64
N PRO A 104 -8.33 -38.80 1.21
CA PRO A 104 -7.36 -37.76 0.97
C PRO A 104 -5.95 -38.17 1.39
N ARG A 105 -4.98 -37.72 0.60
CA ARG A 105 -3.54 -37.88 0.81
C ARG A 105 -2.98 -36.51 1.17
N TYR A 106 -2.21 -36.43 2.25
CA TYR A 106 -1.64 -35.17 2.73
C TYR A 106 -0.12 -35.21 2.69
N SER A 107 0.50 -34.10 2.29
CA SER A 107 1.95 -33.89 2.36
C SER A 107 2.25 -32.45 2.75
N SER A 108 3.49 -32.17 3.16
CA SER A 108 3.96 -30.83 3.51
C SER A 108 5.47 -30.79 3.29
N SER A 109 5.99 -29.60 3.03
CA SER A 109 7.42 -29.35 2.96
C SER A 109 8.08 -29.47 4.34
N SER A 110 9.40 -29.68 4.33
CA SER A 110 10.20 -29.71 5.56
C SER A 110 10.04 -28.41 6.34
N SER A 111 10.03 -28.48 7.67
CA SER A 111 10.04 -27.29 8.52
C SER A 111 11.25 -26.38 8.27
N GLN A 112 12.35 -26.93 7.76
CA GLN A 112 13.58 -26.18 7.46
C GLN A 112 13.44 -25.17 6.32
N VAL A 113 12.49 -25.38 5.40
CA VAL A 113 12.25 -24.44 4.28
C VAL A 113 11.20 -23.38 4.63
N ARG A 114 10.70 -23.36 5.87
CA ARG A 114 9.70 -22.38 6.30
C ARG A 114 10.36 -21.06 6.63
N TYR A 115 9.94 -19.98 5.98
CA TYR A 115 10.37 -18.64 6.32
C TYR A 115 9.74 -18.22 7.64
N THR A 116 10.55 -17.62 8.51
CA THR A 116 10.11 -17.13 9.82
C THR A 116 10.29 -15.62 9.94
N ASN A 117 11.13 -15.05 9.08
CA ASN A 117 11.45 -13.63 9.00
C ASN A 117 11.49 -13.21 7.52
N ALA A 118 11.29 -11.93 7.26
CA ALA A 118 11.44 -11.33 5.95
C ALA A 118 12.19 -10.00 6.06
N LEU A 119 13.02 -9.68 5.07
CA LEU A 119 13.65 -8.37 4.89
C LEU A 119 13.16 -7.79 3.58
N VAL A 120 12.47 -6.65 3.66
CA VAL A 120 11.79 -6.04 2.52
C VAL A 120 12.46 -4.72 2.17
N SER A 121 13.00 -4.64 0.95
CA SER A 121 13.49 -3.37 0.41
C SER A 121 12.33 -2.48 -0.06
N TRP A 122 12.32 -1.20 0.31
CA TRP A 122 11.33 -0.19 -0.07
C TRP A 122 11.98 1.20 -0.23
N SER A 123 11.32 2.13 -0.92
CA SER A 123 11.90 3.46 -1.18
C SER A 123 11.42 4.48 -0.15
N ASP A 124 12.32 5.03 0.67
CA ASP A 124 11.97 5.90 1.80
C ASP A 124 11.83 7.38 1.40
N PRO A 125 10.61 7.96 1.36
CA PRO A 125 10.42 9.37 1.01
C PRO A 125 11.10 10.35 1.98
N ASP A 126 11.22 9.98 3.26
CA ASP A 126 11.86 10.82 4.28
C ASP A 126 13.39 10.85 4.10
N ASN A 127 13.95 9.86 3.41
CA ASN A 127 15.36 9.75 3.05
C ASN A 127 15.59 9.88 1.53
N ALA A 128 14.94 10.87 0.91
CA ALA A 128 15.11 11.21 -0.51
C ALA A 128 14.90 10.03 -1.49
N TYR A 129 13.98 9.12 -1.15
CA TYR A 129 13.66 7.89 -1.87
C TYR A 129 14.82 6.89 -1.98
N ALA A 130 15.78 6.94 -1.06
CA ALA A 130 16.80 5.89 -0.96
C ALA A 130 16.18 4.55 -0.55
N ASP A 131 16.77 3.44 -1.01
CA ASP A 131 16.34 2.10 -0.62
C ASP A 131 16.61 1.86 0.87
N ALA A 132 15.54 1.57 1.60
CA ALA A 132 15.55 1.20 3.01
C ALA A 132 15.08 -0.26 3.18
N MET A 133 15.48 -0.87 4.29
CA MET A 133 15.14 -2.26 4.61
C MET A 133 14.18 -2.30 5.78
N GLU A 134 13.02 -2.94 5.59
CA GLU A 134 12.02 -3.16 6.63
C GLU A 134 11.99 -4.66 7.02
N PRO A 135 12.35 -5.01 8.27
CA PRO A 135 12.23 -6.37 8.76
C PRO A 135 10.80 -6.68 9.21
N ALA A 136 10.29 -7.85 8.84
CA ALA A 136 9.06 -8.42 9.38
C ALA A 136 9.34 -9.80 9.97
N PHE A 137 8.80 -10.09 11.16
CA PHE A 137 9.01 -11.37 11.82
C PHE A 137 7.78 -11.80 12.60
N ILE A 138 7.57 -13.12 12.70
CA ILE A 138 6.49 -13.72 13.50
C ILE A 138 7.15 -14.53 14.61
N PRO A 139 7.24 -13.99 15.85
CA PRO A 139 8.00 -14.60 16.94
C PRO A 139 7.65 -16.07 17.21
N GLU A 140 6.37 -16.43 17.07
CA GLU A 140 5.89 -17.80 17.26
C GLU A 140 6.52 -18.76 16.23
N LEU A 141 6.68 -18.31 14.98
CA LEU A 141 7.30 -19.13 13.94
C LEU A 141 8.80 -19.23 14.13
N VAL A 142 9.47 -18.15 14.55
CA VAL A 142 10.90 -18.16 14.88
C VAL A 142 11.19 -19.14 16.01
N SER A 143 10.38 -19.10 17.08
CA SER A 143 10.53 -20.01 18.22
C SER A 143 10.34 -21.48 17.84
N ARG A 144 9.49 -21.75 16.83
CA ARG A 144 9.13 -23.11 16.41
C ARG A 144 10.05 -23.70 15.34
N TYR A 145 10.51 -22.88 14.40
CA TYR A 145 11.21 -23.33 13.19
C TYR A 145 12.63 -22.77 13.05
N SER A 146 13.12 -22.03 14.05
CA SER A 146 14.39 -21.29 14.00
C SER A 146 14.38 -20.15 12.98
N PHE A 147 15.45 -19.36 12.98
CA PHE A 147 15.59 -18.22 12.08
C PHE A 147 15.82 -18.67 10.63
N ASN A 148 14.94 -18.24 9.72
CA ASN A 148 15.07 -18.41 8.28
C ASN A 148 14.46 -17.19 7.58
N GLN A 149 15.26 -16.47 6.80
CA GLN A 149 14.93 -15.14 6.26
C GLN A 149 14.56 -15.20 4.78
N LEU A 150 13.47 -14.52 4.44
CA LEU A 150 13.03 -14.24 3.08
C LEU A 150 13.45 -12.82 2.68
N GLU A 151 14.25 -12.67 1.64
CA GLU A 151 14.55 -11.34 1.07
C GLU A 151 13.58 -11.03 -0.07
N MET A 152 13.02 -9.82 -0.09
CA MET A 152 12.11 -9.39 -1.15
C MET A 152 12.18 -7.88 -1.40
N THR A 153 11.76 -7.47 -2.59
CA THR A 153 11.67 -6.05 -2.98
C THR A 153 10.22 -5.62 -3.13
N ALA A 154 9.85 -4.52 -2.48
CA ALA A 154 8.54 -3.88 -2.60
C ALA A 154 8.57 -2.80 -3.69
N ILE A 155 8.40 -3.22 -4.95
CA ILE A 155 8.32 -2.31 -6.10
C ILE A 155 7.22 -1.28 -5.88
N GLY A 156 7.53 0.00 -6.10
CA GLY A 156 6.57 1.11 -6.00
C GLY A 156 6.06 1.42 -4.59
N CYS A 157 6.65 0.79 -3.57
CA CYS A 157 6.31 0.98 -2.17
C CYS A 157 7.10 2.15 -1.57
N THR A 158 6.38 3.11 -1.01
CA THR A 158 6.93 4.30 -0.35
C THR A 158 6.50 4.43 1.10
N ARG A 159 5.91 3.36 1.66
CA ARG A 159 5.44 3.33 3.05
C ARG A 159 6.06 2.14 3.77
N GLN A 160 6.69 2.41 4.90
CA GLN A 160 7.29 1.39 5.76
C GLN A 160 6.26 0.32 6.19
N SER A 161 5.06 0.75 6.56
CA SER A 161 3.91 -0.11 6.91
C SER A 161 3.55 -1.09 5.79
N GLU A 162 3.42 -0.61 4.55
CA GLU A 162 3.14 -1.45 3.38
C GLU A 162 4.27 -2.46 3.11
N ALA A 163 5.54 -2.05 3.27
CA ALA A 163 6.69 -2.95 3.17
C ALA A 163 6.65 -4.05 4.24
N HIS A 164 6.35 -3.68 5.49
CA HIS A 164 6.19 -4.63 6.60
C HIS A 164 5.08 -5.65 6.32
N ARG A 165 3.90 -5.17 5.87
CA ARG A 165 2.77 -6.04 5.48
C ARG A 165 3.14 -6.99 4.33
N LYS A 166 3.99 -6.56 3.39
CA LYS A 166 4.50 -7.41 2.31
C LYS A 166 5.41 -8.53 2.84
N GLY A 167 6.26 -8.22 3.83
CA GLY A 167 7.08 -9.20 4.53
C GLY A 167 6.23 -10.25 5.26
N LEU A 168 5.24 -9.81 6.02
CA LEU A 168 4.28 -10.70 6.71
C LEU A 168 3.53 -11.61 5.73
N TRP A 169 3.14 -11.09 4.57
CA TRP A 169 2.50 -11.90 3.52
C TRP A 169 3.40 -13.03 3.03
N GLY A 170 4.69 -12.76 2.80
CA GLY A 170 5.65 -13.79 2.38
C GLY A 170 5.80 -14.90 3.42
N ILE A 171 5.91 -14.54 4.70
CA ILE A 171 6.02 -15.48 5.82
C ILE A 171 4.73 -16.31 5.94
N LEU A 172 3.57 -15.66 6.04
CA LEU A 172 2.29 -16.33 6.30
C LEU A 172 1.84 -17.21 5.13
N THR A 173 2.12 -16.81 3.89
CA THR A 173 1.80 -17.62 2.71
C THR A 173 2.68 -18.87 2.64
N ASN A 174 3.95 -18.79 3.03
CA ASN A 174 4.85 -19.94 3.06
C ASN A 174 4.55 -20.90 4.24
N ASN A 175 4.07 -20.39 5.38
CA ASN A 175 3.88 -21.20 6.58
C ASN A 175 2.72 -22.23 6.49
N LYS A 176 1.75 -22.01 5.60
CA LYS A 176 0.61 -22.92 5.38
C LYS A 176 0.76 -23.61 4.03
N ASP A 177 1.62 -24.61 4.00
CA ASP A 177 2.07 -25.29 2.79
C ASP A 177 1.51 -26.72 2.62
N ARG A 178 0.65 -27.18 3.54
CA ARG A 178 0.09 -28.53 3.47
C ARG A 178 -0.60 -28.73 2.13
N VAL A 179 -0.17 -29.74 1.40
CA VAL A 179 -0.77 -30.19 0.14
C VAL A 179 -1.78 -31.27 0.45
N VAL A 180 -2.90 -31.25 -0.27
CA VAL A 180 -3.86 -32.35 -0.30
C VAL A 180 -4.02 -32.85 -1.73
N GLU A 181 -4.15 -34.17 -1.85
CA GLU A 181 -4.47 -34.84 -3.09
C GLU A 181 -5.58 -35.87 -2.85
N PHE A 182 -6.63 -35.85 -3.67
CA PHE A 182 -7.72 -36.80 -3.56
C PHE A 182 -8.41 -37.02 -4.90
N ASP A 183 -9.01 -38.20 -5.05
CA ASP A 183 -9.68 -38.60 -6.28
C ASP A 183 -11.19 -38.41 -6.13
N VAL A 184 -11.85 -37.94 -7.18
CA VAL A 184 -13.29 -37.66 -7.21
C VAL A 184 -13.89 -38.16 -8.51
N GLY A 185 -15.22 -38.26 -8.57
CA GLY A 185 -15.95 -38.52 -9.80
C GLY A 185 -16.03 -37.28 -10.70
N LEU A 186 -17.12 -37.17 -11.47
CA LEU A 186 -17.33 -36.07 -12.42
C LEU A 186 -17.38 -34.68 -11.78
N ASP A 187 -17.69 -34.57 -10.48
CA ASP A 187 -17.60 -33.33 -9.70
C ASP A 187 -16.19 -32.70 -9.75
N GLY A 188 -15.16 -33.47 -10.11
CA GLY A 188 -13.80 -32.95 -10.29
C GLY A 188 -13.62 -32.03 -11.51
N ARG A 189 -14.59 -31.96 -12.41
CA ARG A 189 -14.57 -31.02 -13.56
C ARG A 189 -15.05 -29.61 -13.20
N ILE A 190 -15.65 -29.43 -12.02
CA ILE A 190 -16.14 -28.13 -11.54
C ILE A 190 -14.99 -27.20 -11.13
N PRO A 191 -14.06 -27.60 -10.23
CA PRO A 191 -12.98 -26.72 -9.82
C PRO A 191 -11.95 -26.55 -10.93
N GLN A 192 -11.41 -25.34 -11.04
CA GLN A 192 -10.27 -25.02 -11.92
C GLN A 192 -9.06 -24.66 -11.07
N PRO A 193 -7.82 -24.78 -11.60
CA PRO A 193 -6.64 -24.23 -10.94
C PRO A 193 -6.86 -22.78 -10.50
N GLY A 194 -6.56 -22.49 -9.24
CA GLY A 194 -6.78 -21.20 -8.59
C GLY A 194 -8.05 -21.09 -7.75
N TYR A 195 -9.03 -21.99 -7.90
CA TYR A 195 -10.24 -22.05 -7.08
C TYR A 195 -9.92 -22.36 -5.62
N ILE A 196 -10.74 -21.86 -4.70
CA ILE A 196 -10.70 -22.21 -3.29
C ILE A 196 -11.74 -23.30 -3.04
N ILE A 197 -11.29 -24.45 -2.57
CA ILE A 197 -12.16 -25.57 -2.21
C ILE A 197 -12.16 -25.78 -0.70
N ALA A 198 -13.30 -26.18 -0.14
CA ALA A 198 -13.38 -26.65 1.24
C ALA A 198 -13.33 -28.18 1.28
N LEU A 199 -12.69 -28.73 2.31
CA LEU A 199 -12.62 -30.16 2.56
C LEU A 199 -13.12 -30.47 3.97
N ALA A 200 -14.24 -31.19 4.04
CA ALA A 200 -14.78 -31.77 5.28
C ALA A 200 -14.27 -33.22 5.42
N ASP A 201 -13.08 -33.36 6.01
CA ASP A 201 -12.49 -34.67 6.34
C ASP A 201 -12.78 -35.04 7.79
N GLU A 202 -13.76 -35.93 8.00
CA GLU A 202 -14.21 -36.34 9.34
C GLU A 202 -13.11 -37.01 10.17
N LEU A 203 -12.11 -37.65 9.53
CA LEU A 203 -11.00 -38.29 10.22
C LEU A 203 -10.02 -37.28 10.82
N LEU A 204 -9.86 -36.15 10.14
CA LEU A 204 -9.01 -35.05 10.61
C LEU A 204 -9.77 -34.12 11.55
N ALA A 205 -11.09 -33.98 11.36
CA ALA A 205 -11.98 -33.23 12.24
C ALA A 205 -12.28 -33.94 13.57
N GLY A 206 -12.15 -35.28 13.62
CA GLY A 206 -12.51 -36.09 14.80
C GLY A 206 -14.01 -36.24 15.03
N ARG A 207 -14.85 -35.70 14.12
CA ARG A 207 -16.32 -35.84 14.13
C ARG A 207 -16.88 -35.71 12.72
N VAL A 208 -18.10 -36.21 12.53
CA VAL A 208 -18.83 -36.05 11.26
C VAL A 208 -19.14 -34.58 11.03
N ASN A 209 -18.70 -34.06 9.89
CA ASN A 209 -18.89 -32.67 9.49
C ASN A 209 -19.24 -32.51 7.99
N GLY A 210 -19.56 -33.60 7.29
CA GLY A 210 -19.99 -33.56 5.90
C GLY A 210 -20.66 -34.84 5.43
N GLY A 211 -21.41 -34.74 4.33
CA GLY A 211 -22.19 -35.85 3.79
C GLY A 211 -23.02 -35.44 2.56
N ARG A 212 -24.17 -36.10 2.39
CA ARG A 212 -25.14 -35.81 1.31
C ARG A 212 -26.53 -35.48 1.85
N ILE A 213 -27.28 -34.66 1.12
CA ILE A 213 -28.64 -34.29 1.48
C ILE A 213 -29.57 -35.48 1.21
N SER A 214 -30.40 -35.85 2.19
CA SER A 214 -31.39 -36.92 2.05
C SER A 214 -32.78 -36.43 1.67
N ALA A 215 -33.16 -35.21 2.07
CA ALA A 215 -34.40 -34.55 1.66
C ALA A 215 -34.33 -33.03 1.85
N VAL A 216 -35.10 -32.28 1.06
CA VAL A 216 -35.19 -30.82 1.14
C VAL A 216 -36.66 -30.40 1.21
N ASN A 217 -36.98 -29.54 2.17
CA ASN A 217 -38.29 -28.89 2.28
C ASN A 217 -38.09 -27.41 2.57
N GLY A 218 -37.95 -26.61 1.52
CA GLY A 218 -37.65 -25.18 1.61
C GLY A 218 -36.34 -24.93 2.38
N ARG A 219 -36.44 -24.29 3.55
CA ARG A 219 -35.28 -24.00 4.42
C ARG A 219 -34.89 -25.15 5.34
N VAL A 220 -35.64 -26.25 5.34
CA VAL A 220 -35.33 -27.44 6.15
C VAL A 220 -34.59 -28.45 5.28
N ILE A 221 -33.33 -28.66 5.60
CA ILE A 221 -32.43 -29.60 4.94
C ILE A 221 -32.28 -30.83 5.82
N THR A 222 -32.64 -31.99 5.30
CA THR A 222 -32.46 -33.27 6.00
C THR A 222 -31.18 -33.92 5.51
N LEU A 223 -30.27 -34.25 6.42
CA LEU A 223 -28.97 -34.83 6.13
C LEU A 223 -29.05 -36.37 6.08
N ASP A 224 -28.08 -37.01 5.43
CA ASP A 224 -27.96 -38.46 5.31
C ASP A 224 -27.45 -39.16 6.57
N ARG A 225 -26.86 -38.41 7.51
CA ARG A 225 -26.22 -38.88 8.75
C ARG A 225 -26.37 -37.87 9.88
N ASP A 226 -26.18 -38.35 11.10
CA ASP A 226 -26.24 -37.51 12.30
C ASP A 226 -25.04 -36.56 12.33
N VAL A 227 -25.29 -35.31 12.69
CA VAL A 227 -24.26 -34.27 12.84
C VAL A 227 -24.44 -33.55 14.18
N ASP A 228 -23.32 -33.20 14.82
CA ASP A 228 -23.30 -32.35 16.01
C ASP A 228 -23.28 -30.87 15.60
N ALA A 229 -24.36 -30.41 14.95
CA ALA A 229 -24.54 -29.02 14.54
C ALA A 229 -25.46 -28.29 15.53
N LYS A 230 -25.25 -26.98 15.70
CA LYS A 230 -25.99 -26.13 16.64
C LYS A 230 -26.50 -24.86 15.94
N PRO A 231 -27.55 -24.21 16.48
CA PRO A 231 -27.91 -22.87 16.04
C PRO A 231 -26.71 -21.91 16.11
N GLY A 232 -26.51 -21.12 15.06
CA GLY A 232 -25.35 -20.24 14.90
C GLY A 232 -24.21 -20.82 14.06
N ASP A 233 -24.11 -22.15 13.94
CA ASP A 233 -23.18 -22.80 13.02
C ASP A 233 -23.55 -22.50 11.55
N ARG A 234 -22.67 -22.88 10.62
CA ARG A 234 -22.81 -22.63 9.19
C ARG A 234 -23.00 -23.95 8.44
N LEU A 235 -24.08 -24.03 7.65
CA LEU A 235 -24.32 -25.13 6.72
C LEU A 235 -23.91 -24.70 5.31
N GLN A 236 -22.87 -25.33 4.79
CA GLN A 236 -22.39 -25.14 3.43
C GLN A 236 -22.92 -26.25 2.52
N LEU A 237 -23.52 -25.87 1.39
CA LEU A 237 -24.08 -26.79 0.39
C LEU A 237 -23.47 -26.53 -0.98
N ASN A 238 -23.17 -27.60 -1.72
CA ASN A 238 -22.98 -27.50 -3.16
C ASN A 238 -24.35 -27.59 -3.83
N LEU A 239 -24.74 -26.51 -4.49
CA LEU A 239 -26.02 -26.41 -5.16
C LEU A 239 -25.96 -27.04 -6.57
N PRO A 240 -27.10 -27.44 -7.19
CA PRO A 240 -27.14 -28.05 -8.52
C PRO A 240 -26.36 -27.32 -9.63
N SER A 241 -26.23 -25.99 -9.54
CA SER A 241 -25.47 -25.16 -10.46
C SER A 241 -23.96 -25.34 -10.36
N GLY A 242 -23.47 -26.11 -9.39
CA GLY A 242 -22.04 -26.27 -9.09
C GLY A 242 -21.46 -25.15 -8.22
N ILE A 243 -22.30 -24.28 -7.66
CA ILE A 243 -21.87 -23.19 -6.75
C ILE A 243 -22.01 -23.66 -5.30
N SER A 244 -20.96 -23.46 -4.49
CA SER A 244 -21.06 -23.65 -3.04
C SER A 244 -21.62 -22.42 -2.35
N GLN A 245 -22.59 -22.60 -1.45
CA GLN A 245 -23.14 -21.50 -0.64
C GLN A 245 -23.25 -21.90 0.82
N SER A 246 -22.96 -20.93 1.70
CA SER A 246 -23.04 -21.09 3.15
C SER A 246 -24.21 -20.30 3.72
N ARG A 247 -24.92 -20.87 4.71
CA ARG A 247 -26.02 -20.23 5.45
C ARG A 247 -25.89 -20.50 6.93
N THR A 248 -26.30 -19.54 7.75
CA THR A 248 -26.36 -19.73 9.20
C THR A 248 -27.51 -20.66 9.56
N ILE A 249 -27.24 -21.63 10.44
CA ILE A 249 -28.19 -22.56 11.01
C ILE A 249 -29.05 -21.82 12.03
N GLN A 250 -30.35 -21.80 11.78
CA GLN A 250 -31.35 -21.22 12.68
C GLN A 250 -31.75 -22.21 13.78
N ALA A 251 -31.98 -23.47 13.41
CA ALA A 251 -32.43 -24.51 14.33
C ALA A 251 -32.00 -25.90 13.85
N VAL A 252 -31.84 -26.82 14.80
CA VAL A 252 -31.56 -28.23 14.52
C VAL A 252 -32.64 -29.07 15.22
N ASN A 253 -33.35 -29.89 14.45
CA ASN A 253 -34.34 -30.83 14.96
C ASN A 253 -33.76 -32.25 14.92
N GLY A 254 -33.63 -32.87 16.09
CA GLY A 254 -32.84 -34.09 16.26
C GLY A 254 -31.36 -33.85 15.93
N ARG A 255 -30.79 -34.71 15.06
CA ARG A 255 -29.38 -34.59 14.61
C ARG A 255 -29.23 -34.54 13.09
N ARG A 256 -30.34 -34.42 12.36
CA ARG A 256 -30.38 -34.58 10.90
C ARG A 256 -31.18 -33.50 10.18
N GLN A 257 -32.11 -32.82 10.84
CA GLN A 257 -32.91 -31.79 10.20
C GLN A 257 -32.39 -30.42 10.59
N ILE A 258 -31.81 -29.71 9.63
CA ILE A 258 -31.24 -28.39 9.83
C ILE A 258 -32.14 -27.36 9.16
N THR A 259 -32.60 -26.38 9.92
CA THR A 259 -33.31 -25.22 9.39
C THR A 259 -32.33 -24.06 9.23
N VAL A 260 -32.18 -23.55 8.01
CA VAL A 260 -31.32 -22.38 7.73
C VAL A 260 -32.08 -21.06 7.84
N THR A 261 -31.35 -20.00 8.18
CA THR A 261 -31.88 -18.64 8.36
C THR A 261 -32.50 -18.08 7.07
N THR A 262 -31.81 -18.18 5.95
CA THR A 262 -32.28 -17.72 4.64
C THR A 262 -32.17 -18.83 3.60
N ALA A 263 -33.05 -18.79 2.59
CA ALA A 263 -33.00 -19.75 1.48
C ALA A 263 -31.68 -19.63 0.69
N TYR A 264 -31.30 -20.73 0.04
CA TYR A 264 -30.22 -20.74 -0.94
C TYR A 264 -30.67 -20.03 -2.23
N SER A 265 -29.73 -19.62 -3.09
CA SER A 265 -30.07 -18.93 -4.35
C SER A 265 -30.87 -19.81 -5.32
N GLU A 266 -30.74 -21.13 -5.17
CA GLU A 266 -31.54 -22.13 -5.86
C GLU A 266 -31.93 -23.23 -4.86
N THR A 267 -32.98 -23.98 -5.20
CA THR A 267 -33.46 -25.07 -4.35
C THR A 267 -32.42 -26.18 -4.32
N PRO A 268 -31.86 -26.54 -3.14
CA PRO A 268 -30.96 -27.68 -3.03
C PRO A 268 -31.69 -28.97 -3.40
N GLU A 269 -30.95 -29.95 -3.93
CA GLU A 269 -31.50 -31.25 -4.32
C GLU A 269 -31.00 -32.37 -3.41
N ARG A 270 -31.65 -33.53 -3.50
CA ARG A 270 -31.14 -34.75 -2.87
C ARG A 270 -29.76 -35.08 -3.46
N GLU A 271 -28.92 -35.72 -2.66
CA GLU A 271 -27.54 -36.09 -2.99
C GLU A 271 -26.55 -34.91 -3.15
N CYS A 272 -27.02 -33.65 -3.10
CA CYS A 272 -26.13 -32.50 -2.96
C CYS A 272 -25.22 -32.67 -1.74
N VAL A 273 -23.97 -32.24 -1.90
CA VAL A 273 -22.97 -32.32 -0.85
C VAL A 273 -23.23 -31.24 0.19
N TRP A 274 -23.14 -31.61 1.46
CA TRP A 274 -23.19 -30.66 2.58
C TRP A 274 -21.96 -30.78 3.46
N ALA A 275 -21.57 -29.67 4.09
CA ALA A 275 -20.60 -29.62 5.16
C ALA A 275 -21.04 -28.62 6.23
N VAL A 276 -20.69 -28.91 7.49
CA VAL A 276 -20.97 -28.03 8.64
C VAL A 276 -19.67 -27.44 9.14
N GLU A 277 -19.70 -26.13 9.34
CA GLU A 277 -18.67 -25.32 9.96
C GLU A 277 -19.22 -24.72 11.25
N SER A 278 -18.38 -24.64 12.27
CA SER A 278 -18.73 -24.28 13.64
C SER A 278 -17.57 -23.52 14.28
N ASN A 279 -17.82 -22.82 15.38
CA ASN A 279 -16.79 -22.00 16.03
C ASN A 279 -15.56 -22.80 16.53
N ASP A 280 -15.72 -24.10 16.80
CA ASP A 280 -14.67 -25.01 17.24
C ASP A 280 -14.11 -25.90 16.11
N LEU A 281 -14.74 -25.90 14.92
CA LEU A 281 -14.32 -26.67 13.76
C LEU A 281 -14.66 -25.94 12.46
N PHE A 282 -13.62 -25.38 11.86
CA PHE A 282 -13.66 -24.74 10.55
C PHE A 282 -13.37 -25.75 9.44
N LEU A 283 -13.96 -25.51 8.27
CA LEU A 283 -13.66 -26.33 7.09
C LEU A 283 -12.26 -26.01 6.58
N GLN A 284 -11.53 -27.06 6.21
CA GLN A 284 -10.19 -26.88 5.69
C GLN A 284 -10.27 -26.33 4.27
N GLN A 285 -9.61 -25.22 4.01
CA GLN A 285 -9.60 -24.62 2.69
C GLN A 285 -8.30 -24.92 1.96
N TYR A 286 -8.40 -25.17 0.65
CA TYR A 286 -7.27 -25.44 -0.22
C TYR A 286 -7.43 -24.67 -1.53
N ARG A 287 -6.35 -24.05 -2.01
CA ARG A 287 -6.28 -23.51 -3.35
C ARG A 287 -5.89 -24.62 -4.32
N VAL A 288 -6.72 -24.88 -5.31
CA VAL A 288 -6.48 -25.90 -6.33
C VAL A 288 -5.26 -25.51 -7.16
N THR A 289 -4.28 -26.41 -7.27
CA THR A 289 -3.09 -26.24 -8.11
C THR A 289 -3.18 -27.04 -9.40
N GLY A 290 -3.95 -28.14 -9.41
CA GLY A 290 -4.12 -28.97 -10.59
C GLY A 290 -5.32 -29.90 -10.49
N VAL A 291 -5.85 -30.26 -11.66
CA VAL A 291 -6.87 -31.28 -11.85
C VAL A 291 -6.40 -32.19 -12.98
N LYS A 292 -6.36 -33.50 -12.72
CA LYS A 292 -5.87 -34.51 -13.66
C LYS A 292 -6.94 -35.58 -13.89
N GLU A 293 -7.21 -35.92 -15.14
CA GLU A 293 -8.10 -37.04 -15.48
C GLU A 293 -7.32 -38.36 -15.49
N ASN A 294 -7.88 -39.40 -14.87
CA ASN A 294 -7.19 -40.69 -14.65
C ASN A 294 -7.51 -41.75 -15.73
N GLY A 295 -8.45 -41.49 -16.63
CA GLY A 295 -8.85 -42.42 -17.70
C GLY A 295 -9.87 -43.48 -17.29
N ASP A 296 -10.39 -43.42 -16.05
CA ASP A 296 -11.39 -44.32 -15.48
C ASP A 296 -12.65 -43.56 -14.98
N ALA A 297 -12.92 -42.40 -15.58
CA ALA A 297 -13.95 -41.44 -15.17
C ALA A 297 -13.76 -40.83 -13.76
N THR A 298 -12.58 -41.01 -13.15
CA THR A 298 -12.17 -40.25 -11.97
C THR A 298 -11.20 -39.12 -12.33
N LEU A 299 -11.19 -38.09 -11.48
CA LEU A 299 -10.25 -36.99 -11.54
C LEU A 299 -9.51 -36.86 -10.21
N THR A 300 -8.21 -36.63 -10.28
CA THR A 300 -7.38 -36.29 -9.13
C THR A 300 -7.30 -34.77 -9.00
N ILE A 301 -7.69 -34.26 -7.84
CA ILE A 301 -7.54 -32.86 -7.46
C ILE A 301 -6.32 -32.73 -6.56
N THR A 302 -5.45 -31.78 -6.88
CA THR A 302 -4.33 -31.36 -6.04
C THR A 302 -4.53 -29.92 -5.59
N GLY A 303 -4.32 -29.64 -4.30
CA GLY A 303 -4.43 -28.30 -3.76
C GLY A 303 -3.46 -28.03 -2.61
N VAL A 304 -3.13 -26.77 -2.41
CA VAL A 304 -2.27 -26.29 -1.31
C VAL A 304 -3.13 -25.56 -0.30
N SER A 305 -2.84 -25.72 0.99
CA SER A 305 -3.59 -25.11 2.10
C SER A 305 -3.82 -23.63 1.85
N HIS A 306 -5.07 -23.19 2.04
CA HIS A 306 -5.47 -21.80 1.99
C HIS A 306 -5.85 -21.35 3.39
N ASP A 307 -5.29 -20.21 3.82
CA ASP A 307 -5.59 -19.59 5.10
C ASP A 307 -6.37 -18.30 4.83
N PRO A 308 -7.71 -18.31 4.98
CA PRO A 308 -8.54 -17.14 4.72
C PRO A 308 -8.28 -16.00 5.71
N ASP A 309 -7.83 -16.32 6.93
CA ASP A 309 -7.61 -15.34 7.99
C ASP A 309 -6.25 -14.63 7.87
N LYS A 310 -5.37 -15.11 6.98
CA LYS A 310 -4.05 -14.50 6.78
C LYS A 310 -4.15 -13.03 6.39
N PHE A 311 -5.16 -12.65 5.62
CA PHE A 311 -5.31 -11.28 5.12
C PHE A 311 -5.50 -10.28 6.25
N ALA A 312 -6.36 -10.60 7.23
CA ALA A 312 -6.56 -9.77 8.41
C ALA A 312 -5.27 -9.65 9.24
N ARG A 313 -4.56 -10.77 9.47
CA ARG A 313 -3.28 -10.76 10.20
C ARG A 313 -2.20 -9.96 9.48
N ILE A 314 -2.22 -9.91 8.15
CA ILE A 314 -1.31 -9.08 7.37
C ILE A 314 -1.70 -7.60 7.51
N ASP A 315 -2.98 -7.27 7.40
CA ASP A 315 -3.45 -5.88 7.44
C ASP A 315 -3.21 -5.20 8.78
N THR A 316 -3.45 -5.91 9.88
CA THR A 316 -3.28 -5.38 11.23
C THR A 316 -1.90 -5.67 11.83
N GLY A 317 -1.06 -6.42 11.10
CA GLY A 317 0.21 -6.92 11.63
C GLY A 317 1.35 -5.89 11.59
N ALA A 318 1.20 -4.80 10.83
CA ALA A 318 2.18 -3.72 10.85
C ALA A 318 2.07 -2.95 12.17
N ILE A 319 3.11 -3.06 12.99
CA ILE A 319 3.30 -2.25 14.19
C ILE A 319 4.63 -1.54 14.01
N ILE A 320 4.56 -0.26 13.68
CA ILE A 320 5.71 0.62 13.54
C ILE A 320 5.84 1.38 14.87
N ASP A 321 6.78 0.94 15.71
CA ASP A 321 7.11 1.56 17.00
C ASP A 321 7.80 2.92 16.80
N GLN A 322 7.11 3.87 16.20
CA GLN A 322 7.50 5.27 16.22
C GLN A 322 6.62 5.99 17.22
N ARG A 323 7.04 6.02 18.50
CA ARG A 323 6.59 7.10 19.38
C ARG A 323 7.15 8.39 18.80
N PRO A 324 6.33 9.37 18.39
CA PRO A 324 6.85 10.67 18.00
C PRO A 324 7.52 11.31 19.23
N VAL A 325 8.85 11.21 19.31
CA VAL A 325 9.66 11.86 20.35
C VAL A 325 9.88 13.35 20.05
N SER A 326 9.41 13.82 18.89
CA SER A 326 9.49 15.22 18.46
C SER A 326 8.42 15.51 17.41
N VAL A 327 7.85 16.73 17.46
CA VAL A 327 6.99 17.33 16.43
C VAL A 327 7.79 18.10 15.37
N LEU A 328 9.12 18.05 15.44
CA LEU A 328 9.98 18.58 14.39
C LEU A 328 9.94 17.60 13.20
N PRO A 329 9.41 18.00 12.02
CA PRO A 329 9.44 17.15 10.85
C PRO A 329 10.89 16.82 10.49
N ALA A 330 11.22 15.53 10.39
CA ALA A 330 12.51 15.03 9.94
C ALA A 330 12.70 15.10 8.41
N GLY A 331 11.82 15.81 7.70
CA GLY A 331 11.87 15.95 6.25
C GLY A 331 12.03 17.41 5.84
N ASN A 332 13.15 17.70 5.18
CA ASN A 332 13.48 18.90 4.39
C ASN A 332 13.14 20.28 5.02
N GLN A 333 14.16 21.00 5.48
CA GLN A 333 14.01 22.37 5.97
C GLN A 333 13.54 23.30 4.83
N SER A 334 12.45 24.04 5.04
CA SER A 334 11.99 25.05 4.08
C SER A 334 12.99 26.20 3.98
N PRO A 335 13.22 26.77 2.78
CA PRO A 335 14.07 27.95 2.63
C PRO A 335 13.39 29.20 3.23
N PRO A 336 14.16 30.22 3.65
CA PRO A 336 13.61 31.48 4.14
C PRO A 336 12.90 32.30 3.06
N ASP A 337 11.77 32.91 3.42
CA ASP A 337 11.04 33.87 2.58
C ASP A 337 11.34 35.33 2.97
N ASP A 338 10.88 36.27 2.14
CA ASP A 338 10.93 37.72 2.38
C ASP A 338 12.34 38.28 2.67
N ILE A 339 13.36 37.85 1.91
CA ILE A 339 14.72 38.38 2.07
C ILE A 339 14.76 39.82 1.53
N VAL A 340 14.72 40.79 2.43
CA VAL A 340 14.69 42.23 2.11
C VAL A 340 16.03 42.88 2.46
N ILE A 341 16.63 43.51 1.45
CA ILE A 341 17.80 44.37 1.62
C ILE A 341 17.31 45.80 1.90
N THR A 342 17.86 46.45 2.92
CA THR A 342 17.69 47.88 3.22
C THR A 342 19.05 48.53 3.42
N SER A 343 19.15 49.85 3.31
CA SER A 343 20.38 50.56 3.66
C SER A 343 20.07 51.75 4.55
N ARG A 344 21.01 52.07 5.43
CA ARG A 344 21.01 53.27 6.25
C ARG A 344 22.36 53.97 6.11
N SER A 345 22.36 55.29 6.01
CA SER A 345 23.57 56.10 6.06
C SER A 345 23.75 56.64 7.48
N VAL A 346 24.96 56.49 8.02
CA VAL A 346 25.37 57.12 9.28
C VAL A 346 26.56 58.04 8.98
N VAL A 347 26.45 59.31 9.36
CA VAL A 347 27.57 60.27 9.24
C VAL A 347 28.46 60.11 10.47
N ASN A 348 29.66 59.59 10.27
CA ASN A 348 30.67 59.43 11.32
C ASN A 348 31.90 60.28 10.96
N GLN A 349 32.26 61.25 11.82
CA GLN A 349 33.39 62.18 11.61
C GLN A 349 33.36 62.92 10.24
N GLY A 350 32.17 63.29 9.76
CA GLY A 350 32.01 64.01 8.49
C GLY A 350 32.01 63.14 7.22
N ILE A 351 32.16 61.82 7.35
CA ILE A 351 32.06 60.85 6.24
C ILE A 351 30.75 60.07 6.37
N SER A 352 29.96 60.04 5.29
CA SER A 352 28.75 59.20 5.18
C SER A 352 29.17 57.74 4.96
N VAL A 353 28.92 56.88 5.95
CA VAL A 353 29.14 55.43 5.83
C VAL A 353 27.79 54.75 5.63
N GLU A 354 27.63 54.08 4.49
CA GLU A 354 26.42 53.33 4.22
C GLU A 354 26.53 51.91 4.80
N THR A 355 25.48 51.47 5.47
CA THR A 355 25.36 50.14 6.08
C THR A 355 24.18 49.42 5.44
N MET A 356 24.45 48.26 4.86
CA MET A 356 23.42 47.35 4.37
C MET A 356 22.84 46.57 5.54
N GLN A 357 21.52 46.55 5.66
CA GLN A 357 20.79 45.74 6.63
C GLN A 357 19.89 44.78 5.87
N VAL A 358 20.03 43.48 6.16
CA VAL A 358 19.26 42.42 5.51
C VAL A 358 18.42 41.72 6.55
N ASN A 359 17.14 41.50 6.24
CA ASN A 359 16.21 40.78 7.11
C ASN A 359 15.44 39.73 6.30
N TRP A 360 14.98 38.66 6.94
CA TRP A 360 14.12 37.64 6.37
C TRP A 360 13.11 37.11 7.39
N SER A 361 12.08 36.40 6.92
CA SER A 361 11.06 35.79 7.78
C SER A 361 11.63 34.56 8.50
N ALA A 362 11.24 34.36 9.76
CA ALA A 362 11.63 33.18 10.54
C ALA A 362 10.99 31.92 9.95
N VAL A 363 11.78 30.86 9.79
CA VAL A 363 11.30 29.59 9.24
C VAL A 363 11.01 28.61 10.36
N SER A 364 9.83 27.98 10.32
CA SER A 364 9.46 26.92 11.27
C SER A 364 10.50 25.80 11.27
N GLY A 365 10.93 25.36 12.46
CA GLY A 365 11.91 24.29 12.65
C GLY A 365 13.39 24.69 12.50
N ALA A 366 13.69 25.92 12.06
CA ALA A 366 15.06 26.40 11.92
C ALA A 366 15.66 26.86 13.27
N ILE A 367 16.86 26.38 13.59
CA ILE A 367 17.64 26.83 14.76
C ILE A 367 18.78 27.78 14.38
N ALA A 368 19.14 27.82 13.10
CA ALA A 368 20.19 28.68 12.57
C ALA A 368 19.97 29.01 11.09
N TYR A 369 20.66 30.05 10.63
CA TYR A 369 20.69 30.52 9.26
C TYR A 369 22.13 30.73 8.80
N GLU A 370 22.37 30.41 7.53
CA GLU A 370 23.58 30.79 6.82
C GLU A 370 23.21 31.76 5.71
N ALA A 371 23.89 32.91 5.68
CA ALA A 371 23.67 33.94 4.70
C ALA A 371 24.95 34.24 3.93
N GLN A 372 24.79 34.60 2.67
CA GLN A 372 25.86 35.09 1.83
C GLN A 372 25.39 36.30 1.05
N TRP A 373 26.28 37.25 0.83
CA TRP A 373 26.00 38.42 0.00
C TRP A 373 27.06 38.57 -1.08
N ARG A 374 26.69 39.18 -2.20
CA ARG A 374 27.64 39.59 -3.23
C ARG A 374 27.30 40.98 -3.73
N ARG A 375 28.30 41.67 -4.27
CA ARG A 375 28.16 42.94 -4.96
C ARG A 375 28.46 42.71 -6.44
N ASN A 376 27.55 43.17 -7.30
CA ASN A 376 27.52 42.90 -8.74
C ASN A 376 27.69 41.39 -9.00
N ASP A 377 28.47 41.04 -10.02
CA ASP A 377 28.79 39.66 -10.38
C ASP A 377 30.06 39.15 -9.66
N GLY A 378 30.39 39.72 -8.51
CA GLY A 378 31.53 39.31 -7.69
C GLY A 378 31.31 38.01 -6.92
N ASN A 379 32.34 37.58 -6.19
CA ASN A 379 32.29 36.39 -5.35
C ASN A 379 31.30 36.54 -4.18
N TRP A 380 30.69 35.42 -3.79
CA TRP A 380 29.86 35.35 -2.59
C TRP A 380 30.73 35.48 -1.33
N ILE A 381 30.32 36.36 -0.43
CA ILE A 381 30.96 36.61 0.87
C ILE A 381 30.07 35.99 1.96
N ASN A 382 30.67 35.13 2.77
CA ASN A 382 29.98 34.43 3.86
C ASN A 382 29.70 35.35 5.04
N VAL A 383 28.49 35.26 5.57
CA VAL A 383 28.13 35.80 6.88
C VAL A 383 28.27 34.67 7.91
N PRO A 384 28.78 34.92 9.12
CA PRO A 384 28.80 33.93 10.18
C PRO A 384 27.40 33.35 10.44
N ARG A 385 27.33 32.04 10.64
CA ARG A 385 26.10 31.35 10.99
C ARG A 385 25.51 31.96 12.26
N SER A 386 24.22 32.26 12.24
CA SER A 386 23.51 32.92 13.36
C SER A 386 22.11 32.34 13.53
N SER A 387 21.53 32.45 14.72
CA SER A 387 20.11 32.16 14.98
C SER A 387 19.20 33.37 14.73
N THR A 388 19.77 34.54 14.42
CA THR A 388 19.03 35.75 14.07
C THR A 388 18.55 35.74 12.63
N THR A 389 17.43 36.41 12.36
CA THR A 389 16.87 36.56 11.00
C THR A 389 17.35 37.83 10.29
N SER A 390 18.56 38.29 10.63
CA SER A 390 19.15 39.49 10.06
C SER A 390 20.67 39.53 10.21
N PHE A 391 21.32 40.32 9.34
CA PHE A 391 22.71 40.75 9.49
C PHE A 391 22.91 42.15 8.90
N GLU A 392 24.00 42.80 9.32
CA GLU A 392 24.41 44.10 8.82
C GLU A 392 25.84 44.05 8.23
N VAL A 393 26.07 44.83 7.18
CA VAL A 393 27.39 45.03 6.57
C VAL A 393 27.66 46.52 6.49
N SER A 394 28.61 47.01 7.27
CA SER A 394 29.03 48.42 7.28
C SER A 394 30.05 48.72 6.18
N GLY A 395 30.06 49.94 5.68
CA GLY A 395 31.07 50.39 4.70
C GLY A 395 30.82 49.82 3.31
N ILE A 396 29.55 49.64 2.95
CA ILE A 396 29.19 49.24 1.59
C ILE A 396 29.40 50.38 0.59
N TYR A 397 29.61 50.03 -0.67
CA TYR A 397 29.83 50.97 -1.77
C TYR A 397 28.70 50.80 -2.80
N ALA A 398 28.37 51.85 -3.54
CA ALA A 398 27.33 51.81 -4.57
C ALA A 398 27.47 50.62 -5.55
N GLY A 399 26.38 49.87 -5.79
CA GLY A 399 26.39 48.68 -6.66
C GLY A 399 25.17 47.80 -6.47
N ARG A 400 25.02 46.77 -7.31
CA ARG A 400 23.90 45.81 -7.19
C ARG A 400 24.22 44.77 -6.12
N TYR A 401 23.43 44.71 -5.06
CA TYR A 401 23.58 43.73 -4.00
C TYR A 401 22.56 42.61 -4.16
N LEU A 402 23.03 41.38 -4.01
CA LEU A 402 22.21 40.18 -3.95
C LEU A 402 22.57 39.39 -2.70
N VAL A 403 21.56 38.91 -1.98
CA VAL A 403 21.73 38.08 -0.78
C VAL A 403 21.07 36.74 -1.02
N ARG A 404 21.70 35.68 -0.52
CA ARG A 404 21.06 34.37 -0.40
C ARG A 404 21.14 33.85 1.02
N VAL A 405 20.09 33.19 1.47
CA VAL A 405 19.97 32.64 2.83
C VAL A 405 19.44 31.21 2.76
N ARG A 406 19.96 30.33 3.62
CA ARG A 406 19.40 29.00 3.89
C ARG A 406 19.18 28.80 5.38
N ALA A 407 18.13 28.07 5.71
CA ALA A 407 17.78 27.71 7.09
C ALA A 407 18.38 26.34 7.44
N ILE A 408 18.68 26.12 8.73
CA ILE A 408 19.24 24.87 9.25
C ILE A 408 18.43 24.43 10.48
N ASN A 409 17.97 23.18 10.47
CA ASN A 409 17.19 22.61 11.57
C ASN A 409 18.09 21.99 12.66
N ALA A 410 17.46 21.50 13.74
CA ALA A 410 18.16 20.88 14.87
C ALA A 410 18.93 19.58 14.52
N ALA A 411 18.65 18.99 13.35
CA ALA A 411 19.34 17.82 12.83
C ALA A 411 20.49 18.20 11.86
N GLU A 412 20.88 19.48 11.78
CA GLU A 412 21.92 20.01 10.88
C GLU A 412 21.58 19.85 9.37
N ILE A 413 20.31 19.68 9.04
CA ILE A 413 19.83 19.61 7.65
C ILE A 413 19.53 21.03 7.17
N SER A 414 20.15 21.42 6.06
CA SER A 414 19.97 22.75 5.45
C SER A 414 18.87 22.74 4.39
N SER A 415 18.13 23.83 4.28
CA SER A 415 17.27 24.10 3.13
C SER A 415 18.08 24.35 1.85
N GLY A 416 17.39 24.42 0.71
CA GLY A 416 17.93 25.13 -0.47
C GLY A 416 18.19 26.61 -0.18
N TRP A 417 18.92 27.28 -1.08
CA TRP A 417 19.17 28.72 -1.00
C TRP A 417 17.97 29.51 -1.52
N ALA A 418 17.43 30.40 -0.69
CA ALA A 418 16.53 31.47 -1.14
C ALA A 418 17.33 32.72 -1.49
N TYR A 419 16.83 33.52 -2.42
CA TYR A 419 17.50 34.71 -2.94
C TYR A 419 16.64 35.96 -2.69
N SER A 420 17.28 37.07 -2.35
CA SER A 420 16.64 38.39 -2.34
C SER A 420 16.40 38.90 -3.76
N GLU A 421 15.57 39.93 -3.91
CA GLU A 421 15.65 40.79 -5.08
C GLU A 421 16.97 41.58 -5.11
N GLU A 422 17.46 41.93 -6.29
CA GLU A 422 18.66 42.78 -6.43
C GLU A 422 18.34 44.21 -5.97
N LYS A 423 19.16 44.77 -5.08
CA LYS A 423 19.00 46.15 -4.62
C LYS A 423 20.24 46.99 -4.88
N ASN A 424 20.03 48.23 -5.34
CA ASN A 424 21.08 49.22 -5.50
C ASN A 424 20.90 50.33 -4.45
N PRO A 425 21.55 50.21 -3.28
CA PRO A 425 21.60 51.30 -2.32
C PRO A 425 22.36 52.47 -2.97
N ASP A 426 21.63 53.55 -3.23
CA ASP A 426 22.05 54.91 -3.61
C ASP A 426 21.37 55.52 -4.88
N ARG A 427 20.05 55.35 -5.02
CA ARG A 427 19.24 56.06 -6.04
C ARG A 427 17.97 56.72 -5.50
N GLN A 428 17.98 57.20 -4.26
CA GLN A 428 16.96 58.13 -3.73
C GLN A 428 17.67 59.32 -3.07
N GLY A 429 18.08 60.30 -3.87
CA GLY A 429 18.80 61.47 -3.33
C GLY A 429 19.27 62.54 -4.32
N ARG A 430 18.99 62.45 -5.62
CA ARG A 430 19.17 63.57 -6.57
C ARG A 430 17.86 63.88 -7.26
N ARG A 431 17.02 64.71 -6.62
CA ARG A 431 15.96 65.44 -7.32
C ARG A 431 16.62 66.45 -8.26
N ALA A 432 16.16 66.45 -9.49
CA ALA A 432 16.57 67.36 -10.56
C ALA A 432 16.53 68.82 -10.08
N ALA A 433 17.63 69.54 -10.27
CA ALA A 433 17.60 71.00 -10.30
C ALA A 433 16.76 71.40 -11.51
N GLY A 434 15.52 71.83 -11.24
CA GLY A 434 14.60 72.33 -12.25
C GLY A 434 15.15 73.60 -12.87
N THR A 435 15.31 73.56 -14.19
CA THR A 435 15.51 74.72 -15.05
C THR A 435 14.38 75.72 -14.87
N ALA A 436 14.76 76.98 -14.73
CA ALA A 436 13.87 78.12 -14.57
C ALA A 436 12.82 78.20 -15.71
N GLY A 437 11.55 78.27 -15.32
CA GLY A 437 10.43 78.66 -16.16
C GLY A 437 9.66 79.77 -15.46
N ALA A 438 9.67 80.95 -16.06
CA ALA A 438 9.03 82.17 -15.57
C ALA A 438 7.50 82.02 -15.45
N GLY A 439 6.91 82.62 -14.42
CA GLY A 439 5.45 82.66 -14.22
C GLY A 439 5.03 83.42 -12.96
N ASN A 440 5.09 84.75 -13.05
CA ASN A 440 4.46 85.83 -12.28
C ASN A 440 3.72 85.54 -10.94
N PRO A 441 3.96 86.31 -9.87
CA PRO A 441 3.24 86.18 -8.60
C PRO A 441 2.05 87.15 -8.55
N PHE A 442 0.85 86.64 -8.27
CA PHE A 442 -0.18 87.45 -7.62
C PHE A 442 -0.97 86.59 -6.64
N ALA A 443 -0.66 86.82 -5.36
CA ALA A 443 -1.55 86.50 -4.27
C ALA A 443 -2.70 87.52 -4.26
N GLY A 444 -3.93 87.02 -4.14
CA GLY A 444 -5.14 87.83 -3.98
C GLY A 444 -6.19 87.00 -3.25
N SER A 445 -6.13 87.07 -1.92
CA SER A 445 -7.11 86.55 -0.96
C SER A 445 -8.52 87.12 -1.14
N TRP A 446 -9.52 86.35 -0.66
CA TRP A 446 -10.85 86.70 -0.11
C TRP A 446 -12.10 86.26 -0.89
N GLY A 447 -12.81 85.29 -0.30
CA GLY A 447 -14.22 85.46 0.12
C GLY A 447 -15.33 84.99 -0.84
N PRO A 448 -16.47 84.48 -0.31
CA PRO A 448 -17.39 83.59 -1.03
C PRO A 448 -18.56 84.32 -1.71
N GLY A 449 -19.11 83.67 -2.75
CA GLY A 449 -20.32 84.06 -3.47
C GLY A 449 -20.57 83.11 -4.63
#